data_AF-A0AAJ1XS06-F1
#
_entry.id   AF-A0AAJ1XS06-F1
#
_cell.length_a   1.000
_cell.length_b   1.000
_cell.length_c   1.000
_cell.angle_alpha   90.00
_cell.angle_beta   90.00
_cell.angle_gamma   90.00
#
_symmetry.space_group_name_H-M   'P 1'
#
loop_
_entity.id
_entity.type
_entity.pdbx_description
1 polymer ?
#
loop_
_entity_poly.entity_id
_entity_poly.type
_entity_poly.pdbx_seq_one_letter_code
_entity_poly.pdbx_strand_id
1 'polypeptide(L)'
;MKSGVNLSEWTQSVNKANSTISGIGKMKTVSFSQTNARPFTEFKTMIEQINSSLESYKEFAKGSTNKMIAAGKNKANDDKAGAATMKISQ
;
A
#
# COMPACT_ATOMS: atom_id res chain seq x y z
N MET A 1 -28.83 -10.09 -10.04
CA MET A 1 -27.79 -9.24 -9.42
C MET A 1 -26.47 -10.00 -9.40
N LYS A 2 -25.35 -9.40 -9.81
CA LYS A 2 -24.02 -9.95 -9.51
C LYS A 2 -23.67 -9.55 -8.08
N SER A 3 -24.12 -10.34 -7.10
CA SER A 3 -23.76 -10.15 -5.69
C SER A 3 -22.50 -10.96 -5.40
N GLY A 4 -21.33 -10.42 -5.73
CA GLY A 4 -20.07 -11.09 -5.39
C GLY A 4 -18.84 -10.24 -5.68
N VAL A 5 -17.77 -10.44 -4.91
CA VAL A 5 -16.48 -9.80 -5.20
C VAL A 5 -15.92 -10.33 -6.52
N ASN A 6 -15.65 -9.43 -7.47
CA ASN A 6 -14.79 -9.75 -8.60
C ASN A 6 -13.33 -9.74 -8.12
N LEU A 7 -12.84 -10.91 -7.74
CA LEU A 7 -11.50 -11.06 -7.14
C LEU A 7 -10.38 -10.56 -8.05
N SER A 8 -10.53 -10.69 -9.36
CA SER A 8 -9.53 -10.25 -10.34
C SER A 8 -9.42 -8.72 -10.36
N GLU A 9 -10.55 -8.03 -10.54
CA GLU A 9 -10.60 -6.56 -10.55
C GLU A 9 -10.15 -5.95 -9.21
N TRP A 10 -10.57 -6.57 -8.09
CA TRP A 10 -10.14 -6.18 -6.75
C TRP A 10 -8.62 -6.29 -6.59
N THR A 11 -8.07 -7.47 -6.92
CA THR A 11 -6.63 -7.74 -6.79
C THR A 11 -5.81 -6.80 -7.68
N GLN A 12 -6.27 -6.56 -8.91
CA GLN A 12 -5.61 -5.61 -9.82
C GLN A 12 -5.60 -4.20 -9.25
N SER A 13 -6.72 -3.74 -8.68
CA SER A 13 -6.83 -2.40 -8.08
C SER A 13 -5.90 -2.24 -6.87
N VAL A 14 -5.86 -3.24 -5.99
CA VAL A 14 -4.96 -3.24 -4.82
C VAL A 14 -3.48 -3.30 -5.25
N ASN A 15 -3.14 -4.12 -6.24
CA ASN A 15 -1.76 -4.20 -6.76
C ASN A 15 -1.33 -2.89 -7.43
N LYS A 16 -2.24 -2.21 -8.14
CA LYS A 16 -1.97 -0.89 -8.71
C LYS A 16 -1.66 0.13 -7.62
N ALA A 17 -2.44 0.16 -6.54
CA ALA A 17 -2.17 1.04 -5.40
C ALA A 17 -0.80 0.75 -4.76
N ASN A 18 -0.48 -0.52 -4.51
CA ASN A 18 0.84 -0.91 -3.97
C ASN A 18 1.99 -0.48 -4.90
N SER A 19 1.82 -0.63 -6.21
CA SER A 19 2.83 -0.24 -7.21
C SER A 19 3.04 1.27 -7.24
N THR A 20 1.95 2.05 -7.21
CA THR A 20 2.03 3.52 -7.12
C THR A 20 2.78 3.96 -5.87
N ILE A 21 2.47 3.38 -4.71
CA ILE A 21 3.13 3.74 -3.44
C ILE A 21 4.61 3.33 -3.45
N SER A 22 4.91 2.12 -3.91
CA SER A 22 6.29 1.62 -4.02
C SER A 22 7.14 2.49 -4.95
N GLY A 23 6.52 3.07 -5.97
CA GLY A 23 7.15 3.97 -6.94
C GLY A 23 7.45 5.38 -6.44
N ILE A 24 7.01 5.77 -5.23
CA ILE A 24 7.31 7.09 -4.67
C ILE A 24 8.82 7.23 -4.45
N GLY A 25 9.44 8.15 -5.18
CA GLY A 25 10.87 8.43 -5.11
C GLY A 25 11.27 9.13 -3.81
N LYS A 26 12.50 8.87 -3.36
CA LYS A 26 13.10 9.58 -2.24
C LYS A 26 13.37 11.04 -2.60
N MET A 27 13.33 11.92 -1.60
CA MET A 27 13.84 13.27 -1.73
C MET A 27 15.35 13.23 -1.97
N LYS A 28 15.82 14.07 -2.90
CA LYS A 28 17.26 14.21 -3.17
C LYS A 28 17.94 14.83 -1.95
N THR A 29 19.00 14.18 -1.47
CA THR A 29 19.85 14.73 -0.43
C THR A 29 20.62 15.94 -0.96
N VAL A 30 20.73 16.98 -0.13
CA VAL A 30 21.59 18.14 -0.39
C VAL A 30 22.84 18.06 0.48
N SER A 31 23.99 18.47 -0.06
CA SER A 31 25.24 18.58 0.69
C SER A 31 25.73 20.02 0.67
N PHE A 32 26.13 20.51 1.84
CA PHE A 32 26.72 21.84 2.01
C PHE A 32 28.16 21.65 2.48
N SER A 33 29.13 21.86 1.58
CA SER A 33 30.56 21.66 1.87
C SER A 33 31.27 22.90 2.43
N GLN A 34 30.62 24.05 2.34
CA GLN A 34 31.23 25.36 2.66
C GLN A 34 30.70 26.01 3.95
N THR A 35 29.74 25.37 4.64
CA THR A 35 29.16 25.91 5.87
C THR A 35 28.73 24.82 6.83
N ASN A 36 28.93 25.08 8.12
CA ASN A 36 28.39 24.29 9.24
C ASN A 36 27.23 25.02 9.94
N ALA A 37 26.73 26.11 9.37
CA ALA A 37 25.65 26.88 9.97
C ALA A 37 24.40 26.00 10.13
N ARG A 38 23.81 26.09 11.33
CA ARG A 38 22.74 25.21 11.80
C ARG A 38 21.57 25.01 10.83
N PRO A 39 21.04 26.04 10.14
CA PRO A 39 19.93 25.82 9.20
C PRO A 39 20.26 24.82 8.09
N PHE A 40 21.50 24.84 7.58
CA PHE A 40 21.93 23.97 6.48
C PHE A 40 22.13 22.52 6.93
N THR A 41 22.65 22.31 8.14
CA THR A 41 22.79 20.96 8.70
C THR A 41 21.44 20.38 9.08
N GLU A 42 20.50 21.19 9.58
CA GLU A 42 19.13 20.79 9.87
C GLU A 42 18.36 20.37 8.60
N PHE A 43 18.54 21.05 7.46
CA PHE A 43 17.93 20.62 6.19
C PHE A 43 18.35 19.22 5.76
N LYS A 44 19.63 18.88 5.94
CA LYS A 44 20.11 17.52 5.64
C LYS A 44 19.41 16.48 6.51
N THR A 45 19.37 16.72 7.83
CA THR A 45 18.68 15.83 8.79
C THR A 45 17.20 15.67 8.46
N MET A 46 16.52 16.77 8.11
CA MET A 46 15.10 16.74 7.72
C MET A 46 14.86 15.86 6.48
N ILE A 47 15.71 15.97 5.45
CA ILE A 47 15.58 15.12 4.25
C ILE A 47 15.80 13.64 4.58
N GLU A 48 16.77 13.33 5.44
CA GLU A 48 17.02 11.96 5.92
C GLU A 48 15.81 11.40 6.67
N GLN A 49 15.20 12.19 7.56
CA GLN A 49 13.99 11.83 8.29
C GLN A 49 12.80 11.59 7.35
N ILE A 50 12.57 12.49 6.38
CA ILE A 50 11.49 12.31 5.38
C ILE A 50 11.70 11.03 4.58
N ASN A 51 12.92 10.77 4.12
CA ASN A 51 13.23 9.54 3.38
C ASN A 51 13.04 8.28 4.24
N SER A 52 13.37 8.34 5.53
CA SER A 52 13.10 7.24 6.47
C SER A 52 11.61 7.01 6.66
N SER A 53 10.83 8.07 6.91
CA SER A 53 9.37 7.96 7.06
C SER A 53 8.70 7.45 5.79
N LEU A 54 9.21 7.83 4.61
CA LEU A 54 8.72 7.33 3.32
C LEU A 54 8.92 5.81 3.19
N GLU A 55 10.09 5.29 3.58
CA GLU A 55 10.32 3.83 3.54
C GLU A 55 9.41 3.08 4.51
N SER A 56 9.24 3.57 5.74
CA SER A 56 8.28 2.98 6.69
C SER A 56 6.84 3.02 6.15
N TYR A 57 6.44 4.09 5.47
CA TYR A 57 5.14 4.19 4.83
C TYR A 57 4.97 3.14 3.71
N LYS A 58 5.98 2.93 2.87
CA LYS A 58 5.96 1.90 1.82
C LYS A 58 5.79 0.49 2.40
N GLU A 59 6.52 0.18 3.46
CA GLU A 59 6.40 -1.12 4.15
C GLU A 59 5.00 -1.32 4.74
N PHE A 60 4.49 -0.30 5.44
CA PHE A 60 3.13 -0.30 5.98
C PHE A 60 2.08 -0.51 4.88
N ALA A 61 2.20 0.22 3.76
CA ALA A 61 1.30 0.12 2.63
C ALA A 61 1.32 -1.28 2.01
N LYS A 62 2.50 -1.86 1.79
CA LYS A 62 2.66 -3.23 1.30
C LYS A 62 1.98 -4.26 2.21
N GLY A 63 2.16 -4.13 3.52
CA GLY A 63 1.47 -4.97 4.51
C GLY A 63 -0.04 -4.82 4.44
N SER A 64 -0.53 -3.59 4.30
CA SER A 64 -1.96 -3.28 4.18
C SER A 64 -2.56 -3.85 2.88
N THR A 65 -1.87 -3.70 1.75
CA THR A 65 -2.35 -4.25 0.47
C THR A 65 -2.39 -5.77 0.47
N ASN A 66 -1.45 -6.44 1.13
CA ASN A 66 -1.51 -7.90 1.31
C ASN A 66 -2.76 -8.33 2.08
N LYS A 67 -3.12 -7.62 3.15
CA LYS A 67 -4.33 -7.87 3.92
C LYS A 67 -5.59 -7.62 3.09
N MET A 68 -5.61 -6.57 2.27
CA MET A 68 -6.73 -6.28 1.37
C MET A 68 -6.94 -7.38 0.32
N ILE A 69 -5.87 -7.92 -0.27
CA ILE A 69 -5.95 -9.07 -1.18
C ILE A 69 -6.53 -10.29 -0.46
N ALA A 70 -6.05 -10.57 0.77
CA ALA A 70 -6.58 -11.67 1.57
C ALA A 70 -8.08 -11.49 1.89
N ALA A 71 -8.50 -10.28 2.27
CA ALA A 71 -9.91 -9.97 2.49
C ALA A 71 -10.77 -10.20 1.24
N GLY A 72 -10.27 -9.81 0.05
CA GLY A 72 -10.95 -10.08 -1.21
C GLY A 72 -11.11 -11.56 -1.50
N LYS A 73 -10.07 -12.37 -1.22
CA LYS A 73 -10.13 -13.84 -1.36
C LYS A 73 -11.16 -14.45 -0.40
N ASN A 74 -11.14 -14.02 0.86
CA ASN A 74 -12.09 -14.49 1.87
C ASN A 74 -13.54 -14.20 1.43
N LYS A 75 -13.80 -12.97 0.99
CA LYS A 75 -15.14 -12.57 0.52
C LYS A 75 -15.60 -13.38 -0.69
N ALA A 76 -14.71 -13.64 -1.66
CA ALA A 76 -15.05 -14.46 -2.83
C ALA A 76 -15.39 -15.92 -2.44
N ASN A 77 -14.69 -16.47 -1.45
CA ASN A 77 -15.00 -17.80 -0.91
C ASN A 77 -16.35 -17.80 -0.17
N ASP A 78 -16.61 -16.79 0.66
CA ASP A 78 -17.88 -16.64 1.37
C ASP A 78 -19.07 -16.49 0.42
N ASP A 79 -18.89 -15.72 -0.67
CA ASP A 79 -19.90 -15.56 -1.73
C ASP A 79 -20.22 -16.89 -2.41
N LYS A 80 -19.20 -17.69 -2.70
CA LYS A 80 -19.38 -19.04 -3.26
C LYS A 80 -20.10 -19.97 -2.29
N ALA A 81 -19.76 -19.93 -1.00
CA ALA A 81 -20.38 -20.75 0.03
C ALA A 81 -21.86 -20.36 0.24
N GLY A 82 -22.16 -19.07 0.38
CA GLY A 82 -23.53 -18.58 0.54
C GLY A 82 -24.42 -18.92 -0.66
N ALA A 83 -23.88 -18.79 -1.88
CA ALA A 83 -24.60 -19.18 -3.09
C ALA A 83 -24.90 -20.70 -3.15
N ALA A 84 -24.00 -21.54 -2.64
CA ALA A 84 -24.24 -22.99 -2.55
C ALA A 84 -25.35 -23.32 -1.54
N THR A 85 -25.34 -22.69 -0.35
CA THR A 85 -26.37 -22.88 0.67
C THR A 85 -27.76 -22.52 0.17
N MET A 86 -27.89 -21.38 -0.55
CA MET A 86 -29.19 -20.95 -1.09
C MET A 86 -29.77 -21.90 -2.16
N LYS A 87 -28.92 -22.59 -2.91
CA LYS A 87 -29.35 -23.58 -3.92
C LYS A 87 -29.86 -24.88 -3.32
N ILE A 88 -29.44 -25.21 -2.10
CA ILE A 88 -29.87 -26.43 -1.39
C ILE A 88 -31.22 -26.18 -0.67
N SER A 89 -31.53 -24.92 -0.34
CA SER A 89 -32.77 -24.52 0.33
C SER A 89 -33.94 -24.17 -0.61
N GLN A 90 -33.77 -24.33 -1.93
CA GLN A 90 -34.81 -24.11 -2.95
C GLN A 90 -35.28 -25.46 -3.51
#